data_AF-A0A8T4PRE3-F1
#
_entry.id   AF-A0A8T4PRE3-F1
#
_cell.length_a   1.000
_cell.length_b   1.000
_cell.length_c   1.000
_cell.angle_alpha   90.00
_cell.angle_beta   90.00
_cell.angle_gamma   90.00
#
_symmetry.space_group_name_H-M   'P 1'
#
loop_
_entity.id
_entity.type
_entity.pdbx_description
1 polymer ?
#
loop_
_entity_poly.entity_id
_entity_poly.type
_entity_poly.pdbx_seq_one_letter_code
_entity_poly.pdbx_strand_id
1 'polypeptide(L)'
;MAAIKIKMHEFDALSIKDSFDRRALQYKNRIVSALRKIGIKEDDVDIELEPVSVKSAPASAFWYIAGHRLHYSYKSPKKYNALLAGQKTQQEFISEFSEGDDFEDKRKEAREILGVAPDALDLDHIDSKYKDLAKKCHPDMPGGNADKFKEINRAHKILKRELQ
;
A
#
# COMPACT_ATOMS: atom_id res chain seq x y z
N MET A 1 15.99 -8.72 -19.12
CA MET A 1 16.35 -9.46 -17.88
C MET A 1 16.34 -8.44 -16.78
N ALA A 2 15.48 -8.59 -15.76
CA ALA A 2 15.41 -7.63 -14.67
C ALA A 2 16.55 -7.92 -13.69
N ALA A 3 17.51 -7.00 -13.56
CA ALA A 3 18.60 -7.12 -12.61
C ALA A 3 18.10 -6.69 -11.22
N ILE A 4 18.21 -7.56 -10.22
CA ILE A 4 17.84 -7.20 -8.85
C ILE A 4 19.10 -6.77 -8.12
N LYS A 5 19.14 -5.52 -7.66
CA LYS A 5 20.21 -5.01 -6.79
C LYS A 5 19.88 -5.29 -5.33
N ILE A 6 20.67 -6.15 -4.69
CA ILE A 6 20.65 -6.33 -3.24
C ILE A 6 22.06 -6.05 -2.71
N LYS A 7 22.20 -5.05 -1.84
CA LYS A 7 23.45 -4.71 -1.13
C LYS A 7 24.71 -4.73 -2.03
N MET A 8 24.66 -4.00 -3.14
CA MET A 8 25.75 -3.88 -4.14
C MET A 8 26.08 -5.12 -4.98
N HIS A 9 25.32 -6.20 -4.87
CA HIS A 9 25.42 -7.33 -5.78
C HIS A 9 24.25 -7.31 -6.78
N GLU A 10 24.60 -7.43 -8.06
CA GLU A 10 23.66 -7.61 -9.16
C GLU A 10 23.44 -9.10 -9.36
N PHE A 11 22.19 -9.54 -9.20
CA PHE A 11 21.78 -10.90 -9.51
C PHE A 11 20.92 -10.87 -10.76
N ASP A 12 21.21 -11.79 -11.68
CA ASP A 12 20.30 -12.10 -12.77
C ASP A 12 19.04 -12.74 -12.17
N ALA A 13 17.91 -12.03 -12.22
CA ALA A 13 16.64 -12.62 -11.84
C ALA A 13 16.34 -13.74 -12.82
N LEU A 14 16.44 -14.98 -12.34
CA LEU A 14 15.95 -16.15 -13.06
C LEU A 14 14.44 -15.95 -13.25
N SER A 15 14.02 -15.63 -14.47
CA SER A 15 12.62 -15.62 -14.87
C SER A 15 12.15 -17.07 -14.91
N ILE A 16 11.68 -17.56 -13.77
CA ILE A 16 11.06 -18.87 -13.67
C ILE A 16 9.61 -18.69 -14.13
N LYS A 17 9.35 -19.01 -15.40
CA LYS A 17 7.99 -19.07 -15.95
C LYS A 17 7.18 -20.13 -15.21
N ASP A 18 6.44 -19.73 -14.20
CA ASP A 18 5.59 -20.65 -13.45
C ASP A 18 4.08 -20.45 -13.76
N SER A 19 3.23 -21.17 -13.03
CA SER A 19 1.78 -21.05 -13.17
C SER A 19 1.19 -19.69 -12.75
N PHE A 20 1.87 -18.97 -11.86
CA PHE A 20 1.53 -17.61 -11.40
C PHE A 20 1.82 -16.56 -12.46
N ASP A 21 2.94 -16.64 -13.19
CA ASP A 21 3.21 -15.74 -14.33
C ASP A 21 2.10 -15.82 -15.38
N ARG A 22 1.68 -17.06 -15.69
CA ARG A 22 0.56 -17.30 -16.61
C ARG A 22 -0.74 -16.68 -16.07
N ARG A 23 -1.02 -16.80 -14.78
CA ARG A 23 -2.20 -16.18 -14.15
C ARG A 23 -2.12 -14.66 -14.15
N ALA A 24 -0.96 -14.08 -13.85
CA ALA A 24 -0.74 -12.63 -13.85
C ALA A 24 -0.99 -12.04 -15.24
N LEU A 25 -0.51 -12.70 -16.30
CA LEU A 25 -0.81 -12.33 -17.68
C LEU A 25 -2.32 -12.44 -18.00
N GLN A 26 -2.98 -13.50 -17.54
CA GLN A 26 -4.43 -13.64 -17.70
C GLN A 26 -5.21 -12.52 -16.98
N TYR A 27 -4.76 -12.11 -15.79
CA TYR A 27 -5.35 -10.99 -15.06
C TYR A 27 -5.12 -9.66 -15.78
N LYS A 28 -3.91 -9.38 -16.26
CA LYS A 28 -3.62 -8.21 -17.10
C LYS A 28 -4.57 -8.15 -18.30
N ASN A 29 -4.67 -9.24 -19.06
CA ASN A 29 -5.56 -9.29 -20.23
C ASN A 29 -7.03 -9.07 -19.87
N ARG A 30 -7.48 -9.59 -18.72
CA ARG A 30 -8.83 -9.36 -18.20
C ARG A 30 -9.08 -7.90 -17.82
N ILE A 31 -8.11 -7.26 -17.16
CA ILE A 31 -8.17 -5.85 -16.79
C ILE A 31 -8.24 -4.98 -18.05
N VAL A 32 -7.32 -5.18 -19.00
CA VAL A 32 -7.32 -4.47 -20.29
C VAL A 32 -8.66 -4.64 -21.02
N SER A 33 -9.18 -5.87 -21.07
CA SER A 33 -10.49 -6.16 -21.70
C SER A 33 -11.66 -5.46 -20.99
N ALA A 34 -11.60 -5.32 -19.67
CA ALA A 34 -12.63 -4.62 -18.90
C ALA A 34 -12.54 -3.09 -19.11
N LEU A 35 -11.34 -2.52 -19.10
CA LEU A 35 -11.10 -1.10 -19.34
C LEU A 35 -11.48 -0.69 -20.77
N ARG A 36 -11.24 -1.56 -21.75
CA ARG A 36 -11.70 -1.38 -23.13
C ARG A 36 -13.22 -1.22 -23.25
N LYS A 37 -14.00 -1.95 -22.44
CA LYS A 37 -15.47 -1.81 -22.41
C LYS A 37 -15.92 -0.44 -21.88
N ILE A 38 -15.08 0.24 -21.12
CA ILE A 38 -15.32 1.57 -20.55
C ILE A 38 -14.77 2.67 -21.47
N GLY A 39 -14.17 2.30 -22.62
CA GLY A 39 -13.69 3.24 -23.64
C GLY A 39 -12.21 3.62 -23.53
N ILE A 40 -11.45 3.00 -22.63
CA ILE A 40 -10.02 3.25 -22.46
C ILE A 40 -9.25 2.40 -23.50
N LYS A 41 -8.32 3.02 -24.25
CA LYS A 41 -7.51 2.31 -25.25
C LYS A 41 -6.43 1.50 -24.58
N GLU A 42 -6.01 0.42 -25.24
CA GLU A 42 -4.98 -0.49 -24.70
C GLU A 42 -3.63 0.22 -24.53
N ASP A 43 -3.30 1.17 -25.41
CA ASP A 43 -2.08 1.98 -25.34
C ASP A 43 -2.06 2.93 -24.12
N ASP A 44 -3.22 3.24 -23.55
CA ASP A 44 -3.35 4.08 -22.36
C ASP A 44 -3.30 3.27 -21.06
N VAL A 45 -3.11 1.95 -21.14
CA VAL A 45 -3.10 1.03 -19.99
C VAL A 45 -1.73 0.41 -19.82
N ASP A 46 -0.93 0.99 -18.94
CA ASP A 46 0.32 0.37 -18.50
C ASP A 46 0.10 -0.48 -17.25
N ILE A 47 0.46 -1.77 -17.36
CA ILE A 47 0.39 -2.73 -16.26
C ILE A 47 1.70 -3.50 -16.30
N GLU A 48 2.63 -3.09 -15.45
CA GLU A 48 3.89 -3.78 -15.23
C GLU A 48 3.62 -5.14 -14.58
N LEU A 49 4.16 -6.20 -15.18
CA LEU A 49 4.14 -7.54 -14.60
C LEU A 49 5.50 -7.79 -13.99
N GLU A 50 5.57 -7.95 -12.67
CA GLU A 50 6.80 -8.39 -12.00
C GLU A 50 6.91 -9.92 -12.11
N PRO A 51 7.87 -10.46 -12.90
CA PRO A 51 8.01 -11.90 -13.13
C PRO A 51 8.79 -12.62 -12.01
N VAL A 52 9.02 -11.94 -10.88
CA VAL A 52 9.90 -12.45 -9.82
C VAL A 52 9.04 -12.94 -8.67
N SER A 53 8.80 -14.25 -8.65
CA SER A 53 8.03 -14.99 -7.63
C SER A 53 8.72 -15.08 -6.26
N VAL A 54 9.64 -14.18 -5.93
CA VAL A 54 10.44 -14.28 -4.69
C VAL A 54 9.86 -13.45 -3.55
N LYS A 55 8.89 -12.55 -3.79
CA LYS A 55 8.21 -11.84 -2.68
C LYS A 55 6.72 -11.69 -2.95
N SER A 56 5.92 -12.03 -1.95
CA SER A 56 4.55 -11.54 -1.79
C SER A 56 4.60 -10.02 -1.67
N ALA A 57 4.70 -9.33 -2.81
CA ALA A 57 4.58 -7.89 -2.87
C ALA A 57 3.08 -7.57 -2.77
N PRO A 58 2.64 -6.74 -1.81
CA PRO A 58 1.25 -6.32 -1.76
C PRO A 58 0.95 -5.50 -3.01
N ALA A 59 0.18 -6.06 -3.95
CA ALA A 59 -0.30 -5.30 -5.10
C ALA A 59 -1.23 -4.21 -4.58
N SER A 60 -0.83 -2.94 -4.70
CA SER A 60 -1.67 -1.80 -4.37
C SER A 60 -1.95 -0.99 -5.62
N ALA A 61 -3.16 -0.44 -5.70
CA ALA A 61 -3.58 0.46 -6.76
C ALA A 61 -4.22 1.70 -6.13
N PHE A 62 -3.83 2.86 -6.64
CA PHE A 62 -4.41 4.15 -6.29
C PHE A 62 -5.06 4.74 -7.54
N TRP A 63 -6.26 5.30 -7.41
CA TRP A 63 -6.90 6.01 -8.51
C TRP A 63 -7.81 7.15 -8.00
N TYR A 64 -8.17 8.06 -8.89
CA TYR A 64 -9.00 9.23 -8.58
C TYR A 64 -10.33 9.16 -9.31
N ILE A 65 -11.44 9.32 -8.59
CA ILE A 65 -12.80 9.46 -9.16
C ILE A 65 -13.54 10.55 -8.38
N ALA A 66 -14.18 11.47 -9.10
CA ALA A 66 -15.03 12.54 -8.54
C ALA A 66 -14.37 13.37 -7.42
N GLY A 67 -13.05 13.60 -7.51
CA GLY A 67 -12.28 14.34 -6.50
C GLY A 67 -11.79 13.51 -5.30
N HIS A 68 -12.12 12.22 -5.24
CA HIS A 68 -11.70 11.33 -4.15
C HIS A 68 -10.55 10.42 -4.58
N ARG A 69 -9.54 10.29 -3.70
CA ARG A 69 -8.43 9.33 -3.85
C ARG A 69 -8.84 7.99 -3.26
N LEU A 70 -8.92 6.97 -4.11
CA LEU A 70 -9.26 5.60 -3.74
C LEU A 70 -7.98 4.76 -3.68
N HIS A 71 -7.93 3.81 -2.75
CA HIS A 71 -6.81 2.91 -2.52
C HIS A 71 -7.30 1.47 -2.35
N TYR A 72 -6.71 0.55 -3.10
CA TYR A 72 -6.92 -0.89 -2.96
C TYR A 72 -5.58 -1.57 -2.72
N SER A 73 -5.44 -2.34 -1.64
CA SER A 73 -4.24 -3.16 -1.38
C SER A 73 -4.60 -4.63 -1.24
N TYR A 74 -3.90 -5.48 -1.99
CA TYR A 74 -4.10 -6.92 -2.02
C TYR A 74 -3.21 -7.60 -0.96
N LYS A 75 -3.76 -7.85 0.23
CA LYS A 75 -3.16 -8.76 1.24
C LYS A 75 -3.98 -10.03 1.48
N SER A 76 -5.24 -10.06 1.08
CA SER A 76 -6.09 -11.26 1.07
C SER A 76 -7.22 -11.10 0.05
N PRO A 77 -7.74 -12.19 -0.55
CA PRO A 77 -8.71 -12.12 -1.63
C PRO A 77 -10.09 -11.75 -1.08
N LYS A 78 -10.32 -10.48 -0.74
CA LYS A 78 -11.68 -9.95 -0.61
C LYS A 78 -12.18 -9.60 -2.01
N LYS A 79 -13.33 -10.18 -2.35
CA LYS A 79 -13.96 -10.21 -3.68
C LYS A 79 -14.23 -8.80 -4.21
N TYR A 80 -13.31 -8.22 -4.99
CA TYR A 80 -13.55 -6.98 -5.75
C TYR A 80 -14.60 -7.17 -6.87
N ASN A 81 -14.95 -8.42 -7.19
CA ASN A 81 -15.92 -8.77 -8.24
C ASN A 81 -17.38 -8.36 -7.92
N ALA A 82 -17.69 -7.80 -6.75
CA ALA A 82 -19.06 -7.45 -6.37
C ALA A 82 -19.68 -6.33 -7.23
N LEU A 83 -18.87 -5.37 -7.70
CA LEU A 83 -19.34 -4.28 -8.56
C LEU A 83 -19.70 -4.77 -9.96
N LEU A 84 -18.85 -5.66 -10.52
CA LEU A 84 -19.07 -6.29 -11.83
C LEU A 84 -20.22 -7.31 -11.82
N ALA A 85 -20.57 -7.84 -10.64
CA ALA A 85 -21.70 -8.75 -10.45
C ALA A 85 -23.04 -8.03 -10.23
N GLY A 86 -23.07 -6.68 -10.23
CA GLY A 86 -24.28 -5.89 -9.98
C GLY A 86 -24.83 -6.01 -8.56
N GLN A 87 -24.03 -6.54 -7.62
CA GLN A 87 -24.47 -6.79 -6.24
C GLN A 87 -24.31 -5.56 -5.33
N LYS A 88 -23.64 -4.51 -5.79
CA LYS A 88 -23.41 -3.26 -5.05
C LYS A 88 -23.51 -2.07 -5.97
N THR A 89 -24.12 -0.99 -5.49
CA THR A 89 -24.17 0.29 -6.19
C THR A 89 -22.81 0.99 -6.14
N GLN A 90 -22.56 1.92 -7.07
CA GLN A 90 -21.33 2.74 -7.07
C GLN A 90 -21.12 3.47 -5.75
N GLN A 91 -22.19 3.97 -5.12
CA GLN A 91 -22.12 4.68 -3.84
C GLN A 91 -21.72 3.79 -2.67
N GLU A 92 -22.27 2.56 -2.58
CA GLU A 92 -21.88 1.60 -1.55
C GLU A 92 -20.42 1.15 -1.69
N PHE A 93 -19.94 1.01 -2.93
CA PHE A 93 -18.54 0.71 -3.18
C PHE A 93 -17.62 1.89 -2.83
N ILE A 94 -18.00 3.12 -3.19
CA ILE A 94 -17.23 4.30 -2.80
C ILE A 94 -17.19 4.40 -1.27
N SER A 95 -18.30 4.20 -0.57
CA SER A 95 -18.33 4.20 0.90
C SER A 95 -17.49 3.08 1.53
N GLU A 96 -17.51 1.88 0.98
CA GLU A 96 -16.80 0.71 1.54
C GLU A 96 -15.28 0.78 1.31
N PHE A 97 -14.85 1.43 0.23
CA PHE A 97 -13.44 1.56 -0.14
C PHE A 97 -12.87 2.97 0.09
N SER A 98 -13.69 3.96 0.42
CA SER A 98 -13.21 5.25 0.90
C SER A 98 -12.50 5.04 2.22
N GLU A 99 -11.22 5.41 2.26
CA GLU A 99 -10.53 5.69 3.50
C GLU A 99 -11.26 6.92 4.10
N GLY A 100 -12.28 6.67 4.94
CA GLY A 100 -13.21 7.68 5.46
C GLY A 100 -12.54 8.95 6.01
N ASP A 101 -13.13 10.11 5.73
CA ASP A 101 -12.59 11.48 5.68
C ASP A 101 -11.56 11.95 6.75
N ASP A 102 -11.36 11.25 7.86
CA ASP A 102 -10.43 11.63 8.95
C ASP A 102 -8.97 11.19 8.74
N PHE A 103 -8.56 10.72 7.56
CA PHE A 103 -7.18 10.23 7.37
C PHE A 103 -6.14 11.33 7.47
N GLU A 104 -6.48 12.53 7.03
CA GLU A 104 -5.56 13.68 7.05
C GLU A 104 -5.34 14.17 8.49
N ASP A 105 -6.38 14.17 9.32
CA ASP A 105 -6.27 14.50 10.74
C ASP A 105 -5.49 13.43 11.51
N LYS A 106 -5.74 12.14 11.23
CA LYS A 106 -4.97 11.02 11.81
C LYS A 106 -3.49 11.09 11.42
N ARG A 107 -3.15 11.61 10.24
CA ARG A 107 -1.77 11.80 9.78
C ARG A 107 -1.09 12.97 10.48
N LYS A 108 -1.81 14.08 10.70
CA LYS A 108 -1.31 15.21 11.49
C LYS A 108 -1.04 14.78 12.94
N GLU A 109 -2.02 14.12 13.56
CA GLU A 109 -1.90 13.58 14.92
C GLU A 109 -0.74 12.57 15.01
N ALA A 110 -0.55 11.69 14.03
CA ALA A 110 0.57 10.76 14.00
C ALA A 110 1.94 11.45 13.94
N ARG A 111 2.06 12.58 13.22
CA ARG A 111 3.30 13.38 13.16
C ARG A 111 3.57 14.07 14.49
N GLU A 112 2.53 14.59 15.14
CA GLU A 112 2.61 15.18 16.48
C GLU A 112 3.04 14.14 17.53
N ILE A 113 2.44 12.96 17.53
CA ILE A 113 2.78 11.85 18.45
C ILE A 113 4.25 11.43 18.30
N LEU A 114 4.77 11.41 17.07
CA LEU A 114 6.17 11.06 16.80
C LEU A 114 7.13 12.24 16.98
N GLY A 115 6.62 13.46 17.21
CA GLY A 115 7.42 14.67 17.35
C GLY A 115 8.21 15.01 16.09
N VAL A 116 7.63 14.75 14.92
CA VAL A 116 8.20 15.10 13.61
C VAL A 116 7.47 16.30 13.01
N ALA A 117 8.13 17.00 12.09
CA ALA A 117 7.52 18.15 11.43
C ALA A 117 6.24 17.73 10.68
N PRO A 118 5.21 18.59 10.60
CA PRO A 118 3.93 18.29 9.94
C PRO A 118 4.09 17.99 8.44
N ASP A 119 5.16 18.47 7.84
CA ASP A 119 5.57 18.31 6.45
C ASP A 119 6.71 17.28 6.27
N ALA A 120 7.06 16.52 7.32
CA ALA A 120 8.08 15.48 7.22
C ALA A 120 7.63 14.38 6.24
N LEU A 121 8.40 14.22 5.16
CA LEU A 121 8.25 13.18 4.13
C LEU A 121 9.39 12.15 4.15
N ASP A 122 10.44 12.39 4.94
CA ASP A 122 11.59 11.51 5.06
C ASP A 122 11.28 10.32 5.98
N LEU A 123 11.08 9.15 5.37
CA LEU A 123 10.82 7.90 6.07
C LEU A 123 11.95 7.48 7.01
N ASP A 124 13.22 7.73 6.65
CA ASP A 124 14.35 7.33 7.47
C ASP A 124 14.41 8.19 8.75
N HIS A 125 14.09 9.48 8.62
CA HIS A 125 13.94 10.38 9.77
C HIS A 125 12.81 9.93 10.71
N ILE A 126 11.65 9.57 10.16
CA ILE A 126 10.49 9.09 10.91
C ILE A 126 10.82 7.76 11.62
N ASP A 127 11.47 6.83 10.93
CA ASP A 127 11.93 5.55 11.48
C ASP A 127 12.93 5.75 12.63
N SER A 128 13.84 6.71 12.52
CA SER A 128 14.79 7.04 13.58
C SER A 128 14.07 7.57 14.82
N LYS A 129 13.15 8.53 14.65
CA LYS A 129 12.38 9.12 15.76
C LYS A 129 11.51 8.09 16.45
N TYR A 130 10.86 7.22 15.68
CA TYR A 130 10.13 6.08 16.21
C TYR A 130 11.03 5.18 17.07
N LYS A 131 12.22 4.79 16.58
CA LYS A 131 13.14 3.93 17.34
C LYS A 131 13.57 4.57 18.67
N ASP A 132 13.81 5.87 18.69
CA ASP A 132 14.19 6.58 19.90
C ASP A 132 13.05 6.63 20.93
N LEU A 133 11.83 6.92 20.48
CA LEU A 133 10.63 6.93 21.31
C LEU A 133 10.24 5.52 21.79
N ALA A 134 10.36 4.53 20.91
CA ALA A 134 10.08 3.12 21.19
C ALA A 134 10.99 2.60 22.31
N LYS A 135 12.30 2.93 22.28
CA LYS A 135 13.23 2.57 23.36
C LYS A 135 12.84 3.24 24.67
N LYS A 136 12.46 4.51 24.67
CA LYS A 136 12.10 5.25 25.88
C LYS A 136 10.80 4.76 26.52
N CYS A 137 9.80 4.41 25.70
CA CYS A 137 8.48 4.00 26.18
C CYS A 137 8.31 2.48 26.30
N HIS A 138 9.33 1.68 25.98
CA HIS A 138 9.25 0.23 26.03
C HIS A 138 8.86 -0.24 27.44
N PRO A 139 7.89 -1.17 27.59
CA PRO A 139 7.43 -1.63 28.91
C PRO A 139 8.55 -2.24 29.77
N ASP A 140 9.59 -2.79 29.15
CA ASP A 140 10.74 -3.37 29.84
C ASP A 140 11.77 -2.33 30.34
N MET A 141 11.59 -1.05 30.00
CA MET A 141 12.47 0.03 30.45
C MET A 141 11.93 0.68 31.74
N PRO A 142 12.81 1.20 32.62
CA PRO A 142 12.37 1.90 33.82
C PRO A 142 11.59 3.17 33.44
N GLY A 143 10.29 3.20 33.77
CA GLY A 143 9.36 4.26 33.34
C GLY A 143 8.63 3.98 32.02
N GLY A 144 8.71 2.76 31.51
CA GLY A 144 7.99 2.28 30.33
C GLY A 144 6.47 2.39 30.47
N ASN A 145 5.79 2.66 29.36
CA ASN A 145 4.33 2.76 29.32
C ASN A 145 3.80 2.06 28.07
N ALA A 146 3.15 0.92 28.28
CA ALA A 146 2.65 0.06 27.22
C ALA A 146 1.61 0.76 26.33
N ASP A 147 0.80 1.67 26.88
CA ASP A 147 -0.24 2.36 26.12
C ASP A 147 0.37 3.45 25.24
N LYS A 148 1.32 4.23 25.76
CA LYS A 148 2.11 5.17 24.94
C LYS A 148 2.87 4.45 23.83
N PHE A 149 3.42 3.28 24.11
CA PHE A 149 4.12 2.49 23.10
C PHE A 149 3.17 2.03 21.98
N LYS A 150 1.93 1.63 22.31
CA LYS A 150 0.90 1.30 21.30
C LYS A 150 0.54 2.52 20.45
N GLU A 151 0.39 3.70 21.05
CA GLU A 151 0.10 4.95 20.34
C GLU A 151 1.22 5.31 19.34
N ILE A 152 2.47 5.29 19.80
CA ILE A 152 3.65 5.56 18.97
C ILE A 152 3.75 4.57 17.80
N ASN A 153 3.50 3.28 18.05
CA ASN A 153 3.52 2.25 17.01
C ASN A 153 2.37 2.42 15.99
N ARG A 154 1.18 2.84 16.46
CA ARG A 154 0.06 3.13 15.58
C ARG A 154 0.36 4.34 14.69
N ALA A 155 0.89 5.43 15.27
CA ALA A 155 1.30 6.62 14.53
C ALA A 155 2.33 6.29 13.45
N HIS A 156 3.36 5.50 13.80
CA HIS A 156 4.38 5.05 12.85
C HIS A 156 3.80 4.27 11.68
N LYS A 157 2.88 3.33 11.92
CA LYS A 157 2.21 2.57 10.85
C LYS A 157 1.39 3.44 9.90
N ILE A 158 0.75 4.49 10.42
CA ILE A 158 -0.05 5.43 9.62
C ILE A 158 0.87 6.18 8.66
N LEU A 159 1.95 6.78 9.16
CA LEU A 159 2.91 7.53 8.32
C LEU A 159 3.65 6.63 7.34
N LYS A 160 3.99 5.41 7.75
CA LYS A 160 4.64 4.44 6.87
C LYS A 160 3.75 4.04 5.69
N ARG A 161 2.43 3.91 5.90
CA ARG A 161 1.47 3.62 4.80
C ARG A 161 1.28 4.83 3.87
N GLU A 162 1.49 6.04 4.35
CA GLU A 162 1.39 7.25 3.51
C GLU A 162 2.57 7.39 2.55
N LEU A 163 3.78 7.09 3.04
CA LEU A 163 5.04 7.39 2.34
C LEU A 163 5.64 6.18 1.58
N GLN A 164 5.01 5.00 1.68
CA GLN A 164 5.43 3.74 1.03
C GLN A 164 4.37 3.27 0.03
#